data_AF-A0A392QQB4-F1
#
_entry.id   AF-A0A392QQB4-F1
#
_cell.length_a   1.000
_cell.length_b   1.000
_cell.length_c   1.000
_cell.angle_alpha   90.00
_cell.angle_beta   90.00
_cell.angle_gamma   90.00
#
_symmetry.space_group_name_H-M   'P 1'
#
loop_
_entity.id
_entity.type
_entity.pdbx_description
1 polymer ?
#
loop_
_entity_poly.entity_id
_entity_poly.type
_entity_poly.pdbx_seq_one_letter_code
_entity_poly.pdbx_strand_id
1 'polypeptide(L)'
;KPSQSKGIQCHECEGYGHIRTECATYLKKQKKGLTVTWSDVDESEGETESEAAKHITVLTGVVTSDTESCDEEVSYEELAATYKELCFKTEDVCRALEKQKKMTVQLQAERYDNLAKIDELHKK
;
A
#
# COMPACT_ATOMS: atom_id res chain seq x y z
N LYS A 1 44.68 -21.92 14.29
CA LYS A 1 43.39 -21.25 13.99
C LYS A 1 43.71 -19.83 13.55
N PRO A 2 42.99 -19.19 12.60
CA PRO A 2 41.90 -19.63 11.70
C PRO A 2 42.32 -19.42 10.21
N SER A 3 41.57 -19.62 9.12
CA SER A 3 40.21 -20.07 8.79
C SER A 3 40.32 -20.66 7.38
N GLN A 4 39.96 -21.93 7.19
CA GLN A 4 39.82 -22.51 5.86
C GLN A 4 38.67 -21.79 5.15
N SER A 5 38.95 -21.08 4.06
CA SER A 5 37.93 -20.46 3.23
C SER A 5 37.09 -21.57 2.59
N LYS A 6 35.98 -21.93 3.23
CA LYS A 6 34.95 -22.77 2.63
C LYS A 6 34.40 -21.96 1.44
N GLY A 7 34.35 -22.56 0.24
CA GLY A 7 33.87 -21.91 -0.98
C GLY A 7 32.41 -21.46 -0.87
N ILE A 8 31.83 -20.95 -1.96
CA ILE A 8 30.41 -20.57 -1.99
C ILE A 8 29.51 -21.77 -1.64
N GLN A 9 28.59 -21.62 -0.68
CA GLN A 9 27.64 -22.68 -0.31
C GLN A 9 26.36 -22.54 -1.15
N CYS A 10 25.92 -23.63 -1.77
CA CYS A 10 24.66 -23.69 -2.47
C CYS A 10 23.52 -23.95 -1.48
N HIS A 11 22.55 -23.03 -1.43
CA HIS A 11 21.42 -23.14 -0.50
C HIS A 11 20.41 -24.25 -0.83
N GLU A 12 20.44 -24.82 -2.04
CA GLU A 12 19.47 -25.85 -2.46
C GLU A 12 19.87 -27.28 -2.07
N CYS A 13 21.16 -27.53 -1.90
CA CYS A 13 21.67 -28.84 -1.51
C CYS A 13 22.68 -28.77 -0.35
N GLU A 14 22.92 -27.57 0.19
CA GLU A 14 23.88 -27.26 1.25
C GLU A 14 25.36 -27.61 0.93
N GLY A 15 25.66 -28.04 -0.29
CA GLY A 15 27.02 -28.31 -0.77
C GLY A 15 27.82 -27.05 -1.06
N TYR A 16 29.15 -27.15 -1.12
CA TYR A 16 30.05 -26.03 -1.39
C TYR A 16 30.65 -26.11 -2.81
N GLY A 17 30.97 -24.95 -3.41
CA GLY A 17 31.72 -24.83 -4.67
C GLY A 17 30.91 -24.52 -5.93
N HIS A 18 29.59 -24.32 -5.83
CA HIS A 18 28.71 -23.96 -6.96
C HIS A 18 27.57 -23.05 -6.50
N ILE A 19 27.00 -22.28 -7.43
CA ILE A 19 25.84 -21.42 -7.17
C ILE A 19 24.52 -22.14 -7.49
N ARG A 20 23.39 -21.57 -7.04
CA ARG A 20 22.05 -22.18 -7.16
C ARG A 20 21.68 -22.61 -8.58
N THR A 21 22.06 -21.82 -9.59
CA THR A 21 21.77 -22.08 -11.01
C THR A 21 22.52 -23.29 -11.57
N GLU A 22 23.66 -23.64 -10.97
CA GLU A 22 24.46 -24.82 -11.33
C GLU A 22 24.04 -26.06 -10.53
N CYS A 23 23.14 -25.91 -9.55
CA CYS A 23 22.72 -26.99 -8.67
C CYS A 23 21.78 -27.97 -9.40
N ALA A 24 22.22 -29.22 -9.56
CA ALA A 24 21.41 -30.26 -10.20
C ALA A 24 20.06 -30.51 -9.49
N THR A 25 19.99 -30.32 -8.16
CA THR A 25 18.75 -30.47 -7.39
C THR A 25 17.73 -29.39 -7.74
N TYR A 26 18.19 -28.15 -7.88
CA TYR A 26 17.35 -27.02 -8.30
C TYR A 26 16.81 -27.24 -9.72
N LEU A 27 17.69 -27.60 -10.66
CA LEU A 27 17.33 -27.85 -12.05
C LEU A 27 16.31 -28.99 -12.24
N LYS A 28 16.33 -30.00 -11.36
CA LYS A 28 15.35 -31.10 -11.38
C LYS A 28 13.97 -30.69 -10.85
N LYS A 29 13.89 -29.76 -9.89
CA LYS A 29 12.62 -29.24 -9.35
C LYS A 29 11.87 -28.40 -10.39
N GLN A 30 12.59 -27.56 -11.13
CA GLN A 30 12.01 -26.71 -12.19
C GLN A 30 11.29 -27.53 -13.29
N LYS A 31 11.78 -28.73 -13.62
CA LYS A 31 11.15 -29.59 -14.64
C LYS A 31 9.83 -30.27 -14.23
N LYS A 32 9.38 -30.15 -12.98
CA LYS A 32 8.19 -30.87 -12.47
C LYS A 32 6.98 -29.99 -12.12
N GLY A 33 7.07 -28.66 -12.26
CA GLY A 33 6.05 -27.74 -11.78
C GLY A 33 5.33 -26.97 -12.88
N LEU A 34 4.49 -27.64 -13.69
CA LEU A 34 3.41 -26.97 -14.41
C LEU A 34 2.31 -27.97 -14.82
N THR A 35 1.34 -28.19 -13.93
CA THR A 35 0.02 -28.75 -14.30
C THR A 35 -0.99 -28.13 -13.34
N VAL A 36 -1.85 -27.25 -13.86
CA VAL A 36 -2.96 -26.63 -13.10
C VAL A 36 -4.24 -27.10 -13.76
N THR A 37 -5.01 -27.93 -13.05
CA THR A 37 -6.36 -28.35 -13.44
C THR A 37 -7.36 -27.53 -12.63
N TRP A 38 -8.25 -26.82 -13.32
CA TRP A 38 -9.35 -26.06 -12.71
C TRP A 38 -10.54 -26.99 -12.48
N SER A 39 -11.15 -26.96 -11.30
CA SER A 39 -12.48 -27.52 -11.05
C SER A 39 -13.38 -26.38 -10.55
N ASP A 40 -14.23 -25.86 -11.42
CA ASP A 40 -15.27 -24.88 -11.07
C ASP A 40 -16.31 -25.57 -10.18
N VAL A 41 -16.62 -24.96 -9.02
CA VAL A 41 -17.78 -25.33 -8.21
C VAL A 41 -18.73 -24.14 -8.15
N ASP A 42 -19.94 -24.47 -8.59
CA ASP A 42 -21.12 -23.66 -8.81
C ASP A 42 -21.75 -23.11 -7.52
N GLU A 43 -22.54 -22.07 -7.71
CA GLU A 43 -23.12 -21.14 -6.74
C GLU A 43 -24.08 -21.83 -5.75
N SER A 44 -24.05 -21.44 -4.48
CA SER A 44 -25.15 -21.75 -3.56
C SER A 44 -25.30 -20.67 -2.48
N GLU A 45 -26.45 -20.01 -2.56
CA GLU A 45 -26.95 -18.94 -1.71
C GLU A 45 -27.76 -19.49 -0.53
N GLY A 46 -27.45 -19.04 0.69
CA GLY A 46 -28.14 -19.46 1.92
C GLY A 46 -27.73 -18.63 3.14
N GLU A 47 -28.66 -17.80 3.60
CA GLU A 47 -28.57 -16.89 4.75
C GLU A 47 -28.49 -17.64 6.09
N THR A 48 -27.64 -17.22 7.03
CA THR A 48 -27.88 -17.30 8.49
C THR A 48 -26.85 -16.45 9.27
N GLU A 49 -27.34 -15.65 10.22
CA GLU A 49 -26.54 -14.93 11.22
C GLU A 49 -25.66 -15.90 12.02
N SER A 50 -24.34 -15.68 12.07
CA SER A 50 -23.51 -15.78 13.27
C SER A 50 -22.04 -15.51 12.94
N GLU A 51 -21.39 -14.79 13.83
CA GLU A 51 -19.95 -14.61 13.94
C GLU A 51 -19.24 -13.82 12.82
N ALA A 52 -19.08 -12.54 13.13
CA ALA A 52 -17.92 -11.74 12.79
C ALA A 52 -16.60 -12.48 13.13
N ALA A 53 -16.18 -13.38 12.25
CA ALA A 53 -14.85 -13.96 12.24
C ALA A 53 -14.27 -13.83 10.82
N LYS A 54 -13.92 -12.59 10.49
CA LYS A 54 -12.71 -12.20 9.73
C LYS A 54 -12.21 -13.25 8.73
N HIS A 55 -12.95 -13.47 7.65
CA HIS A 55 -12.36 -14.03 6.44
C HIS A 55 -11.82 -12.87 5.60
N ILE A 56 -10.70 -12.28 6.06
CA ILE A 56 -9.89 -11.43 5.21
C ILE A 56 -8.97 -12.37 4.42
N THR A 57 -9.50 -12.93 3.33
CA THR A 57 -8.66 -13.63 2.36
C THR A 57 -7.90 -12.56 1.59
N VAL A 58 -6.72 -12.17 2.07
CA VAL A 58 -5.84 -11.25 1.32
C VAL A 58 -5.20 -12.04 0.19
N LEU A 59 -5.57 -11.69 -1.04
CA LEU A 59 -4.90 -12.16 -2.23
C LEU A 59 -3.48 -11.54 -2.26
N THR A 60 -2.50 -12.27 -1.73
CA THR A 60 -1.09 -11.89 -1.90
C THR A 60 -0.57 -12.66 -3.12
N GLY A 61 -0.64 -12.02 -4.28
CA GLY A 61 0.05 -12.50 -5.47
C GLY A 61 1.54 -12.31 -5.28
N VAL A 62 2.29 -13.40 -5.07
CA VAL A 62 3.74 -13.35 -5.26
C VAL A 62 3.98 -13.42 -6.75
N VAL A 63 4.21 -12.25 -7.35
CA VAL A 63 4.72 -12.17 -8.72
C VAL A 63 6.19 -12.58 -8.68
N THR A 64 6.49 -13.82 -9.06
CA THR A 64 7.85 -14.17 -9.50
C THR A 64 7.93 -13.92 -11.00
N SER A 65 8.03 -12.65 -11.39
CA SER A 65 8.38 -12.28 -12.75
C SER A 65 9.90 -12.41 -12.90
N ASP A 66 10.34 -13.51 -13.49
CA ASP A 66 11.70 -13.59 -14.02
C ASP A 66 11.78 -12.77 -15.31
N THR A 67 12.48 -11.64 -15.23
CA THR A 67 12.87 -10.69 -16.29
C THR A 67 11.84 -9.68 -16.81
N GLU A 68 11.41 -8.81 -15.91
CA GLU A 68 11.59 -7.36 -16.09
C GLU A 68 11.83 -6.80 -14.69
N SER A 69 13.08 -6.44 -14.40
CA SER A 69 13.33 -5.50 -13.32
C SER A 69 12.68 -4.22 -13.81
N CYS A 70 11.41 -4.02 -13.46
CA CYS A 70 10.77 -2.70 -13.56
C CYS A 70 11.36 -1.86 -12.42
N ASP A 71 12.67 -1.70 -12.52
CA ASP A 71 13.50 -0.77 -11.79
C ASP A 71 13.43 0.54 -12.56
N GLU A 72 12.19 1.01 -12.77
CA GLU A 72 11.98 2.40 -13.10
C GLU A 72 12.16 3.15 -11.78
N GLU A 73 13.41 3.13 -11.27
CA GLU A 73 13.78 3.89 -10.09
C GLU A 73 13.49 5.35 -10.44
N VAL A 74 12.51 5.93 -9.75
CA VAL A 74 12.22 7.35 -9.81
C VAL A 74 13.53 8.07 -9.51
N SER A 75 14.05 8.80 -10.50
CA SER A 75 15.31 9.49 -10.33
C SER A 75 15.20 10.47 -9.16
N TYR A 76 16.29 10.68 -8.42
CA TYR A 76 16.31 11.64 -7.32
C TYR A 76 15.80 13.03 -7.75
N GLU A 77 16.07 13.42 -8.99
CA GLU A 77 15.59 14.68 -9.58
C GLU A 77 14.07 14.71 -9.73
N GLU A 78 13.46 13.62 -10.21
CA GLU A 78 12.01 13.50 -10.31
C GLU A 78 11.34 13.50 -8.93
N LEU A 79 11.95 12.85 -7.95
CA LEU A 79 11.49 12.89 -6.56
C LEU A 79 11.59 14.31 -5.97
N ALA A 80 12.68 15.02 -6.23
CA ALA A 80 12.87 16.40 -5.77
C ALA A 80 11.85 17.36 -6.43
N ALA A 81 11.58 17.19 -7.73
CA ALA A 81 10.61 17.97 -8.47
C ALA A 81 9.18 17.79 -7.92
N THR A 82 8.77 16.53 -7.71
CA THR A 82 7.44 16.21 -7.15
C THR A 82 7.29 16.71 -5.72
N TYR A 83 8.32 16.59 -4.88
CA TYR A 83 8.30 17.16 -3.53
C TYR A 83 8.14 18.68 -3.54
N LYS A 84 8.84 19.38 -4.44
CA LYS A 84 8.72 20.83 -4.60
C LYS A 84 7.31 21.23 -5.03
N GLU A 85 6.70 20.50 -5.97
CA GLU A 85 5.32 20.73 -6.37
C GLU A 85 4.33 20.50 -5.20
N LEU A 86 4.56 19.45 -4.41
CA LEU A 86 3.78 19.16 -3.22
C LEU A 86 3.88 20.27 -2.18
N CYS A 87 5.06 20.86 -1.97
CA CYS A 87 5.24 22.02 -1.09
C CYS A 87 4.37 23.19 -1.54
N PHE A 88 4.39 23.55 -2.84
CA PHE A 88 3.56 24.64 -3.36
C PHE A 88 2.07 24.37 -3.18
N LYS A 89 1.61 23.16 -3.50
CA LYS A 89 0.21 22.75 -3.29
C LYS A 89 -0.18 22.85 -1.82
N THR A 90 0.71 22.44 -0.92
CA THR A 90 0.49 22.53 0.53
C THR A 90 0.31 23.98 0.97
N GLU A 91 1.15 24.89 0.49
CA GLU A 91 1.00 26.31 0.79
C GLU A 91 -0.32 26.89 0.29
N ASP A 92 -0.76 26.53 -0.92
CA ASP A 92 -2.05 26.96 -1.47
C ASP A 92 -3.22 26.48 -0.60
N VAL A 93 -3.17 25.21 -0.16
CA VAL A 93 -4.17 24.65 0.76
C VAL A 93 -4.16 25.39 2.10
N CYS A 94 -2.98 25.69 2.67
CA CYS A 94 -2.89 26.48 3.89
C CYS A 94 -3.49 27.89 3.71
N ARG A 95 -3.21 28.56 2.60
CA ARG A 95 -3.80 29.87 2.28
C ARG A 95 -5.31 29.81 2.19
N ALA A 96 -5.86 28.78 1.55
CA ALA A 96 -7.31 28.56 1.45
C ALA A 96 -7.94 28.28 2.83
N LEU A 97 -7.30 27.46 3.65
CA LEU A 97 -7.75 27.12 4.99
C LEU A 97 -7.85 28.36 5.89
N GLU A 98 -6.85 29.23 5.86
CA GLU A 98 -6.87 30.47 6.65
C GLU A 98 -7.99 31.44 6.21
N LYS A 99 -8.29 31.50 4.91
CA LYS A 99 -9.45 32.27 4.41
C LYS A 99 -10.77 31.67 4.92
N GLN A 100 -10.93 30.35 4.85
CA GLN A 100 -12.12 29.68 5.35
C GLN A 100 -12.31 29.91 6.85
N LYS A 101 -11.25 29.76 7.67
CA LYS A 101 -11.30 30.03 9.12
C LYS A 101 -11.83 31.42 9.43
N LYS A 102 -11.33 32.45 8.74
CA LYS A 102 -11.79 33.84 8.91
C LYS A 102 -13.29 33.99 8.61
N MET A 103 -13.73 33.41 7.48
CA MET A 103 -15.14 33.46 7.09
C MET A 103 -16.03 32.70 8.07
N THR A 104 -15.58 31.55 8.59
CA THR A 104 -16.31 30.81 9.62
C THR A 104 -16.50 31.64 10.89
N VAL A 105 -15.46 32.34 11.36
CA VAL A 105 -15.55 33.21 12.54
C VAL A 105 -16.54 34.36 12.29
N GLN A 106 -16.49 34.99 11.12
CA GLN A 106 -17.43 36.06 10.74
C GLN A 106 -18.88 35.56 10.73
N LEU A 107 -19.15 34.45 10.05
CA LEU A 107 -20.49 33.86 9.98
C LEU A 107 -21.00 33.41 11.36
N GLN A 108 -20.11 32.91 12.22
CA GLN A 108 -20.49 32.57 13.60
C GLN A 108 -20.88 33.82 14.40
N ALA A 109 -20.15 34.92 14.26
CA ALA A 109 -20.49 36.19 14.91
C ALA A 109 -21.84 36.71 14.43
N GLU A 110 -22.06 36.78 13.11
CA GLU A 110 -23.34 37.20 12.52
C GLU A 110 -24.51 36.32 12.97
N ARG A 111 -24.29 35.01 13.07
CA ARG A 111 -25.30 34.08 13.59
C ARG A 111 -25.67 34.41 15.03
N TYR A 112 -24.70 34.70 15.90
CA TYR A 112 -24.99 35.08 17.29
C TYR A 112 -25.74 36.40 17.37
N ASP A 113 -25.35 37.40 16.59
CA ASP A 113 -26.03 38.70 16.54
C ASP A 113 -27.48 38.56 16.07
N ASN A 114 -27.70 37.75 15.03
CA ASN A 114 -29.05 37.48 14.53
C ASN A 114 -29.90 36.72 15.54
N LEU A 115 -29.32 35.75 16.26
CA LEU A 115 -30.03 35.03 17.31
C LEU A 115 -30.45 35.98 18.45
N ALA A 116 -29.56 36.89 18.88
CA ALA A 116 -29.88 37.88 19.89
C ALA A 116 -31.02 38.82 19.46
N LYS A 117 -31.02 39.27 18.19
CA LYS A 117 -32.12 40.09 17.64
C LYS A 117 -33.45 39.34 17.62
N ILE A 118 -33.44 38.04 17.27
CA ILE A 118 -34.64 37.20 17.30
C ILE A 118 -35.18 37.10 18.73
N ASP A 119 -34.30 36.86 19.71
CA ASP A 119 -34.70 36.78 21.12
C ASP A 119 -35.28 38.11 21.65
N GLU A 120 -34.77 39.26 21.21
CA GLU A 120 -35.33 40.57 21.54
C GLU A 120 -36.72 40.78 20.92
N LEU A 121 -36.92 40.36 19.68
CA LEU A 121 -38.21 40.47 18.99
C LEU A 121 -39.26 39.58 19.66
N HIS A 122 -38.89 38.37 20.11
CA HIS A 122 -39.80 37.46 20.80
C HIS A 122 -40.20 37.93 22.21
N LYS A 123 -39.47 38.90 22.80
CA LYS A 123 -39.79 39.47 24.11
C LYS A 123 -40.75 40.68 24.04
N LYS A 124 -41.01 41.22 22.85
CA LYS A 124 -41.98 42.29 22.62
C LYS A 124 -43.36 41.73 22.32
#